data_AF-A0A7V5KWT9-F1
#
_entry.id   AF-A0A7V5KWT9-F1
#
_cell.length_a   1.000
_cell.length_b   1.000
_cell.length_c   1.000
_cell.angle_alpha   90.00
_cell.angle_beta   90.00
_cell.angle_gamma   90.00
#
_symmetry.space_group_name_H-M   'P 1'
#
loop_
_entity.id
_entity.type
_entity.pdbx_description
1 polymer ?
#
loop_
_entity_poly.entity_id
_entity_poly.type
_entity_poly.pdbx_seq_one_letter_code
_entity_poly.pdbx_strand_id
1 'polypeptide(L)'
;NVDFADLRTVMKEVGPAIMGTGAAVGENRASEAAKRAIDNQLLEDVGIDGARGVLVNISATENTLTLAEFMEASALIQEKAHDDANVIIGALFDESCGEELQVTVIATGIDSIDESETISQIELVKGQDAAPASSTHRDLEETSREERPVSIAKPNKTPAGLSRLPFPVFDDHELEDYDEPAYLRKKAN
;
A
#
# COMPACT_ATOMS: atom_id res chain seq x y z
N ASN A 1 10.11 -18.84 -6.06
CA ASN A 1 9.14 -18.53 -7.13
C ASN A 1 7.88 -18.12 -6.41
N VAL A 2 7.42 -16.90 -6.66
CA VAL A 2 6.20 -16.30 -6.09
C VAL A 2 5.40 -15.84 -7.30
N ASP A 3 4.12 -16.20 -7.38
CA ASP A 3 3.28 -15.77 -8.49
C ASP A 3 2.30 -14.65 -8.09
N PHE A 4 1.56 -14.14 -9.09
CA PHE A 4 0.62 -13.04 -8.86
C PHE A 4 -0.66 -13.48 -8.15
N ALA A 5 -1.00 -14.77 -8.15
CA ALA A 5 -2.11 -15.31 -7.36
C ALA A 5 -1.72 -15.43 -5.88
N ASP A 6 -0.47 -15.77 -5.56
CA ASP A 6 0.08 -15.70 -4.19
C ASP A 6 -0.04 -14.26 -3.65
N LEU A 7 0.55 -13.29 -4.37
CA LEU A 7 0.53 -11.86 -4.02
C LEU A 7 -0.91 -11.34 -3.86
N ARG A 8 -1.79 -11.66 -4.82
CA ARG A 8 -3.21 -11.28 -4.76
C ARG A 8 -3.93 -11.97 -3.60
N THR A 9 -3.43 -13.08 -3.05
CA THR A 9 -4.03 -13.76 -1.90
C THR A 9 -3.60 -13.11 -0.59
N VAL A 10 -2.32 -12.74 -0.42
CA VAL A 10 -1.87 -11.92 0.73
C VAL A 10 -2.52 -10.53 0.73
N MET A 11 -2.75 -9.93 -0.43
CA MET A 11 -3.47 -8.65 -0.55
C MET A 11 -5.00 -8.79 -0.60
N LYS A 12 -5.54 -10.03 -0.48
CA LYS A 12 -6.97 -10.31 -0.24
C LYS A 12 -7.31 -10.47 1.25
N GLU A 13 -6.31 -10.43 2.15
CA GLU A 13 -6.55 -10.13 3.56
C GLU A 13 -7.01 -8.67 3.65
N VAL A 14 -8.29 -8.42 3.34
CA VAL A 14 -8.86 -7.07 3.20
C VAL A 14 -8.96 -6.43 4.57
N GLY A 15 -7.97 -5.61 4.88
CA GLY A 15 -7.89 -4.78 6.06
C GLY A 15 -6.90 -3.63 5.83
N PRO A 16 -6.77 -2.73 6.82
CA PRO A 16 -5.73 -1.72 6.82
C PRO A 16 -4.34 -2.38 6.83
N ALA A 17 -3.35 -1.65 6.30
CA ALA A 17 -2.02 -2.17 6.01
C ALA A 17 -0.95 -1.13 6.35
N ILE A 18 0.21 -1.60 6.82
CA ILE A 18 1.35 -0.77 7.22
C ILE A 18 2.59 -1.22 6.43
N MET A 19 3.45 -0.27 6.07
CA MET A 19 4.76 -0.52 5.46
C MET A 19 5.88 -0.04 6.38
N GLY A 20 6.85 -0.91 6.65
CA GLY A 20 8.14 -0.56 7.25
C GLY A 20 9.28 -0.73 6.24
N THR A 21 10.27 0.15 6.30
CA THR A 21 11.45 0.10 5.42
C THR A 21 12.75 0.19 6.22
N GLY A 22 13.76 -0.56 5.81
CA GLY A 22 15.06 -0.61 6.46
C GLY A 22 16.15 -0.80 5.42
N ALA A 23 17.31 -0.19 5.65
CA ALA A 23 18.42 -0.19 4.70
C ALA A 23 19.76 -0.21 5.45
N ALA A 24 20.76 -0.95 4.94
CA ALA A 24 22.08 -1.07 5.56
C ALA A 24 23.18 -1.45 4.56
N VAL A 25 24.44 -1.30 5.00
CA VAL A 25 25.68 -1.56 4.24
C VAL A 25 26.69 -2.34 5.11
N GLY A 26 27.62 -3.06 4.48
CA GLY A 26 28.63 -3.87 5.17
C GLY A 26 28.18 -5.31 5.46
N GLU A 27 29.00 -6.06 6.20
CA GLU A 27 28.89 -7.53 6.34
C GLU A 27 27.55 -8.00 6.94
N ASN A 28 26.98 -7.26 7.90
CA ASN A 28 25.71 -7.62 8.56
C ASN A 28 24.49 -6.91 7.95
N ARG A 29 24.58 -6.38 6.72
CA ARG A 29 23.52 -5.52 6.14
C ARG A 29 22.17 -6.22 6.01
N ALA A 30 22.14 -7.54 5.84
CA ALA A 30 20.90 -8.30 5.75
C ALA A 30 20.08 -8.23 7.05
N SER A 31 20.67 -8.64 8.19
CA SER A 31 19.97 -8.58 9.48
C SER A 31 19.81 -7.16 10.02
N GLU A 32 20.69 -6.21 9.69
CA GLU A 32 20.48 -4.80 10.03
C GLU A 32 19.33 -4.17 9.24
N ALA A 33 19.25 -4.38 7.93
CA ALA A 33 18.16 -3.85 7.11
C ALA A 33 16.81 -4.50 7.49
N ALA A 34 16.79 -5.82 7.73
CA ALA A 34 15.59 -6.52 8.18
C ALA A 34 15.09 -6.00 9.54
N LYS A 35 15.96 -5.82 10.54
CA LYS A 35 15.58 -5.21 11.83
C LYS A 35 15.05 -3.79 11.64
N ARG A 36 15.78 -2.93 10.91
CA ARG A 36 15.34 -1.54 10.62
C ARG A 36 14.00 -1.48 9.89
N ALA A 37 13.63 -2.52 9.13
CA ALA A 37 12.35 -2.59 8.43
C ALA A 37 11.19 -3.03 9.33
N ILE A 38 11.45 -3.90 10.32
CA ILE A 38 10.44 -4.36 11.30
C ILE A 38 10.28 -3.34 12.43
N ASP A 39 11.39 -2.90 13.02
CA ASP A 39 11.49 -1.89 14.09
C ASP A 39 11.33 -0.46 13.54
N ASN A 40 10.58 -0.28 12.45
CA ASN A 40 10.33 1.01 11.81
C ASN A 40 9.18 1.72 12.53
N GLN A 41 9.26 3.05 12.71
CA GLN A 41 8.24 3.84 13.40
C GLN A 41 6.80 3.64 12.86
N LEU A 42 6.65 3.36 11.57
CA LEU A 42 5.33 3.09 10.98
C LEU A 42 4.68 1.80 11.53
N LEU A 43 5.48 0.83 12.00
CA LEU A 43 5.07 -0.45 12.58
C LEU A 43 5.06 -0.46 14.13
N GLU A 44 5.55 0.58 14.82
CA GLU A 44 5.81 0.53 16.29
C GLU A 44 4.57 0.19 17.14
N ASP A 45 3.41 0.80 16.88
CA ASP A 45 2.19 0.64 17.70
C ASP A 45 1.42 -0.67 17.47
N VAL A 46 1.76 -1.40 16.40
CA VAL A 46 0.96 -2.53 15.87
C VAL A 46 1.78 -3.81 15.68
N GLY A 47 3.06 -3.66 15.30
CA GLY A 47 3.98 -4.74 14.96
C GLY A 47 3.66 -5.45 13.63
N ILE A 48 4.50 -6.41 13.28
CA ILE A 48 4.14 -7.45 12.28
C ILE A 48 3.51 -8.68 12.96
N ASP A 49 3.54 -8.74 14.30
CA ASP A 49 3.01 -9.84 15.14
C ASP A 49 1.50 -10.04 15.00
N GLY A 50 0.75 -8.99 14.61
CA GLY A 50 -0.71 -9.02 14.42
C GLY A 50 -1.15 -9.12 12.96
N ALA A 51 -0.22 -9.30 12.01
CA ALA A 51 -0.50 -9.31 10.58
C ALA A 51 -0.93 -10.70 10.09
N ARG A 52 -1.97 -10.77 9.25
CA ARG A 52 -2.43 -12.03 8.63
C ARG A 52 -1.73 -12.30 7.30
N GLY A 53 -1.37 -11.24 6.59
CA GLY A 53 -0.52 -11.30 5.41
C GLY A 53 0.73 -10.45 5.63
N VAL A 54 1.88 -10.95 5.16
CA VAL A 54 3.14 -10.20 5.15
C VAL A 54 3.78 -10.32 3.78
N LEU A 55 4.07 -9.19 3.15
CA LEU A 55 4.83 -9.13 1.89
C LEU A 55 6.17 -8.45 2.14
N VAL A 56 7.26 -9.20 1.92
CA VAL A 56 8.63 -8.73 2.02
C VAL A 56 9.21 -8.55 0.61
N ASN A 57 9.88 -7.42 0.38
CA ASN A 57 10.75 -7.20 -0.78
C ASN A 57 12.17 -6.87 -0.32
N ILE A 58 13.15 -7.64 -0.79
CA ILE A 58 14.58 -7.40 -0.58
C ILE A 58 15.18 -6.83 -1.87
N SER A 59 15.55 -5.55 -1.86
CA SER A 59 16.20 -4.86 -2.99
C SER A 59 17.70 -4.74 -2.78
N ALA A 60 18.49 -5.11 -3.79
CA ALA A 60 19.94 -4.93 -3.84
C ALA A 60 20.44 -5.06 -5.29
N THR A 61 21.72 -4.78 -5.54
CA THR A 61 22.35 -4.99 -6.86
C THR A 61 22.59 -6.48 -7.14
N GLU A 62 22.42 -6.92 -8.39
CA GLU A 62 22.55 -8.35 -8.79
C GLU A 62 23.93 -8.93 -8.42
N ASN A 63 24.96 -8.10 -8.49
CA ASN A 63 26.34 -8.49 -8.18
C ASN A 63 26.67 -8.54 -6.67
N THR A 64 25.82 -8.01 -5.79
CA THR A 64 26.09 -8.02 -4.33
C THR A 64 25.13 -8.88 -3.52
N LEU A 65 23.90 -9.15 -3.97
CA LEU A 65 22.94 -9.93 -3.17
C LEU A 65 23.31 -11.41 -3.13
N THR A 66 23.77 -11.89 -1.97
CA THR A 66 24.03 -13.32 -1.77
C THR A 66 22.79 -14.08 -1.28
N LEU A 67 22.75 -15.40 -1.55
CA LEU A 67 21.72 -16.28 -1.01
C LEU A 67 21.75 -16.34 0.52
N ALA A 68 22.93 -16.17 1.14
CA ALA A 68 23.08 -16.15 2.59
C ALA A 68 22.35 -14.93 3.20
N GLU A 69 22.60 -13.73 2.67
CA GLU A 69 21.91 -12.50 3.08
C GLU A 69 20.40 -12.57 2.85
N PHE A 70 19.97 -13.10 1.70
CA PHE A 70 18.55 -13.32 1.42
C PHE A 70 17.91 -14.24 2.46
N MET A 71 18.56 -15.36 2.81
CA MET A 71 18.06 -16.29 3.82
C MET A 71 18.09 -15.71 5.24
N GLU A 72 19.12 -14.93 5.60
CA GLU A 72 19.25 -14.28 6.90
C GLU A 72 18.13 -13.25 7.14
N ALA A 73 17.91 -12.34 6.17
CA ALA A 73 16.82 -11.37 6.25
C ALA A 73 15.44 -12.07 6.24
N SER A 74 15.27 -13.12 5.41
CA SER A 74 14.03 -13.90 5.36
C SER A 74 13.69 -14.56 6.68
N ALA A 75 14.67 -15.23 7.31
CA ALA A 75 14.49 -15.94 8.57
C ALA A 75 14.15 -14.99 9.71
N LEU A 76 14.80 -13.82 9.77
CA LEU A 76 14.57 -12.81 10.81
C LEU A 76 13.15 -12.24 10.76
N ILE A 77 12.63 -11.98 9.55
CA ILE A 77 11.26 -11.48 9.38
C ILE A 77 10.22 -12.57 9.66
N GLN A 78 10.51 -13.84 9.32
CA GLN A 78 9.65 -14.98 9.66
C GLN A 78 9.62 -15.28 11.16
N GLU A 79 10.76 -15.21 11.88
CA GLU A 79 10.83 -15.38 13.34
C GLU A 79 10.01 -14.34 14.11
N LYS A 80 9.76 -13.18 13.49
CA LYS A 80 9.07 -12.04 14.09
C LYS A 80 7.63 -11.84 13.58
N ALA A 81 7.21 -12.59 12.56
CA ALA A 81 5.82 -12.63 12.09
C ALA A 81 4.97 -13.60 12.94
N HIS A 82 3.64 -13.54 12.79
CA HIS A 82 2.75 -14.52 13.43
C HIS A 82 2.89 -15.92 12.78
N ASP A 83 2.83 -17.00 13.55
CA ASP A 83 2.95 -18.39 13.05
C ASP A 83 1.90 -18.72 11.96
N ASP A 84 0.67 -18.17 12.09
CA ASP A 84 -0.41 -18.32 11.12
C ASP A 84 -0.38 -17.30 9.95
N ALA A 85 0.62 -16.41 9.88
CA ALA A 85 0.69 -15.37 8.84
C ALA A 85 1.11 -15.95 7.48
N ASN A 86 0.46 -15.50 6.41
CA ASN A 86 0.86 -15.82 5.04
C ASN A 86 2.01 -14.89 4.61
N VAL A 87 3.26 -15.34 4.81
CA VAL A 87 4.48 -14.58 4.50
C VAL A 87 5.00 -14.86 3.09
N ILE A 88 4.96 -13.86 2.22
CA ILE A 88 5.57 -13.87 0.88
C ILE A 88 6.87 -13.08 0.90
N ILE A 89 7.94 -13.64 0.32
CA ILE A 89 9.25 -12.99 0.24
C ILE A 89 9.72 -12.94 -1.22
N GLY A 90 9.91 -11.73 -1.74
CA GLY A 90 10.50 -11.44 -3.04
C GLY A 90 11.90 -10.84 -2.91
N ALA A 91 12.69 -10.99 -3.98
CA ALA A 91 13.93 -10.25 -4.20
C ALA A 91 13.81 -9.45 -5.50
N LEU A 92 14.34 -8.22 -5.50
CA LEU A 92 14.38 -7.32 -6.65
C LEU A 92 15.82 -6.88 -6.89
N PHE A 93 16.27 -6.97 -8.13
CA PHE A 93 17.55 -6.42 -8.53
C PHE A 93 17.38 -4.95 -8.95
N ASP A 94 18.01 -4.05 -8.20
CA ASP A 94 17.97 -2.61 -8.44
C ASP A 94 19.39 -2.03 -8.42
N GLU A 95 19.85 -1.60 -9.59
CA GLU A 95 21.17 -1.01 -9.79
C GLU A 95 21.37 0.33 -9.06
N SER A 96 20.29 0.96 -8.57
CA SER A 96 20.36 2.19 -7.77
C SER A 96 20.75 1.97 -6.30
N CYS A 97 20.64 0.73 -5.78
CA CYS A 97 21.05 0.41 -4.40
C CYS A 97 22.57 0.45 -4.18
N GLY A 98 23.38 0.23 -5.23
CA GLY A 98 24.85 0.21 -5.13
C GLY A 98 25.36 -0.91 -4.21
N GLU A 99 25.92 -0.52 -3.06
CA GLU A 99 26.38 -1.45 -1.99
C GLU A 99 25.33 -1.66 -0.88
N GLU A 100 24.22 -0.91 -0.90
CA GLU A 100 23.14 -1.03 0.09
C GLU A 100 22.26 -2.26 -0.18
N LEU A 101 21.78 -2.86 0.91
CA LEU A 101 20.69 -3.83 0.89
C LEU A 101 19.49 -3.16 1.59
N GLN A 102 18.38 -3.08 0.86
CA GLN A 102 17.12 -2.50 1.35
C GLN A 102 16.08 -3.61 1.55
N VAL A 103 15.32 -3.51 2.64
CA VAL A 103 14.21 -4.40 2.98
C VAL A 103 12.96 -3.54 3.16
N THR A 104 11.89 -3.90 2.45
CA THR A 104 10.55 -3.35 2.65
C THR A 104 9.65 -4.48 3.15
N VAL A 105 8.98 -4.26 4.28
CA VAL A 105 7.98 -5.16 4.84
C VAL A 105 6.61 -4.48 4.76
N ILE A 106 5.60 -5.19 4.26
CA ILE A 106 4.22 -4.71 4.18
C ILE A 106 3.35 -5.71 4.94
N ALA A 107 2.72 -5.27 6.02
CA ALA A 107 1.80 -6.05 6.84
C ALA A 107 0.35 -5.74 6.44
N THR A 108 -0.48 -6.77 6.25
CA THR A 108 -1.90 -6.68 5.84
C THR A 108 -2.80 -7.50 6.76
N GLY A 109 -4.11 -7.18 6.75
CA GLY A 109 -5.11 -7.87 7.57
C GLY A 109 -4.98 -7.56 9.07
N ILE A 110 -4.53 -6.36 9.41
CA ILE A 110 -4.33 -5.89 10.79
C ILE A 110 -5.69 -5.50 11.40
N ASP A 111 -6.07 -6.13 12.51
CA ASP A 111 -7.36 -5.89 13.20
C ASP A 111 -7.37 -4.64 14.12
N SER A 112 -6.23 -3.96 14.31
CA SER A 112 -6.02 -2.92 15.34
C SER A 112 -5.88 -1.48 14.83
N ILE A 113 -5.92 -1.24 13.51
CA ILE A 113 -5.91 0.12 12.94
C ILE A 113 -7.37 0.55 12.75
N ASP A 114 -7.81 1.56 13.50
CA ASP A 114 -9.14 2.15 13.32
C ASP A 114 -9.32 2.67 11.88
N GLU A 115 -10.48 2.39 11.27
CA GLU A 115 -10.78 2.77 9.87
C GLU A 115 -10.63 4.28 9.59
N SER A 116 -10.62 5.11 10.64
CA SER A 116 -10.46 6.56 10.59
C SER A 116 -9.07 7.05 10.13
N GLU A 117 -8.02 6.23 10.20
CA GLU A 117 -6.66 6.63 9.78
C GLU A 117 -6.25 6.04 8.42
N THR A 118 -7.07 5.16 7.84
CA THR A 118 -6.80 4.57 6.52
C THR A 118 -7.19 5.55 5.41
N ILE A 119 -6.38 5.62 4.34
CA ILE A 119 -6.75 6.37 3.12
C ILE A 119 -8.09 5.82 2.61
N SER A 120 -9.12 6.67 2.65
CA SER A 120 -10.51 6.25 2.45
C SER A 120 -10.68 5.47 1.15
N GLN A 121 -11.38 4.33 1.22
CA GLN A 121 -11.67 3.49 0.05
C GLN A 121 -12.28 4.35 -1.06
N ILE A 122 -11.79 4.18 -2.29
CA ILE A 122 -12.31 4.91 -3.45
C ILE A 122 -13.69 4.33 -3.80
N GLU A 123 -14.74 4.89 -3.19
CA GLU A 123 -16.11 4.59 -3.60
C GLU A 123 -16.29 4.91 -5.08
N LEU A 124 -16.43 3.86 -5.89
CA LEU A 124 -16.68 4.00 -7.32
C LEU A 124 -18.12 4.49 -7.52
N VAL A 125 -18.29 5.82 -7.53
CA VAL A 125 -19.59 6.50 -7.52
C VAL A 125 -20.50 6.01 -8.65
N LYS A 126 -21.38 5.06 -8.31
CA LYS A 126 -22.42 4.54 -9.19
C LYS A 126 -23.59 5.53 -9.19
N GLY A 127 -23.43 6.58 -10.00
CA GLY A 127 -24.25 7.79 -9.93
C GLY A 127 -25.75 7.55 -10.09
N GLN A 128 -26.53 8.24 -9.25
CA GLN A 128 -27.97 8.45 -9.38
C GLN A 128 -28.33 9.87 -8.90
N ASP A 129 -29.53 10.31 -9.30
CA ASP A 129 -29.82 11.72 -9.60
C ASP A 129 -29.84 12.71 -8.42
N ALA A 130 -29.74 14.00 -8.76
CA ALA A 130 -29.52 15.09 -7.82
C ALA A 130 -30.79 15.86 -7.40
N ALA A 131 -30.74 16.34 -6.15
CA ALA A 131 -31.53 17.44 -5.57
C ALA A 131 -33.03 17.15 -5.23
N PRO A 132 -33.67 17.95 -4.35
CA PRO A 132 -33.15 19.11 -3.61
C PRO A 132 -33.10 18.94 -2.07
N ALA A 133 -32.39 19.86 -1.41
CA ALA A 133 -32.29 19.92 0.05
C ALA A 133 -33.38 20.79 0.70
N SER A 134 -33.71 20.51 1.96
CA SER A 134 -34.24 21.50 2.91
C SER A 134 -33.78 21.16 4.34
N SER A 135 -33.54 22.18 5.17
CA SER A 135 -32.98 22.05 6.52
C SER A 135 -33.94 22.62 7.57
N THR A 136 -34.05 21.97 8.74
CA THR A 136 -34.96 22.40 9.83
C THR A 136 -34.42 22.03 11.23
N HIS A 137 -33.92 23.04 11.95
CA HIS A 137 -33.98 23.26 13.42
C HIS A 137 -33.75 22.12 14.45
N ARG A 138 -32.65 22.22 15.25
CA ARG A 138 -32.61 22.68 16.67
C ARG A 138 -31.23 22.39 17.31
N ASP A 139 -30.46 23.37 17.76
CA ASP A 139 -30.58 24.26 18.95
C ASP A 139 -30.11 23.61 20.27
N LEU A 140 -28.87 23.91 20.71
CA LEU A 140 -28.32 23.73 22.07
C LEU A 140 -27.20 24.77 22.35
N GLU A 141 -27.03 25.17 23.61
CA GLU A 141 -26.20 26.31 24.08
C GLU A 141 -25.42 25.95 25.36
N GLU A 142 -24.26 26.53 25.74
CA GLU A 142 -23.36 27.48 25.05
C GLU A 142 -21.92 26.86 24.95
N THR A 143 -20.78 27.24 25.57
CA THR A 143 -20.35 28.35 26.46
C THR A 143 -18.93 28.84 26.11
N SER A 144 -18.79 30.12 25.77
CA SER A 144 -17.61 31.00 25.92
C SER A 144 -16.18 30.44 25.72
N ARG A 145 -15.53 30.82 24.59
CA ARG A 145 -14.08 31.06 24.55
C ARG A 145 -13.71 32.14 23.51
N GLU A 146 -12.62 32.85 23.74
CA GLU A 146 -12.32 34.12 23.06
C GLU A 146 -11.94 33.96 21.58
N GLU A 147 -12.73 34.56 20.68
CA GLU A 147 -12.42 34.60 19.26
C GLU A 147 -11.34 35.65 18.91
N ARG A 148 -10.26 35.21 18.28
CA ARG A 148 -9.46 36.07 17.39
C ARG A 148 -9.99 35.89 15.97
N PRO A 149 -10.24 36.95 15.19
CA PRO A 149 -10.81 36.81 13.86
C PRO A 149 -9.82 36.14 12.90
N VAL A 150 -10.01 34.83 12.66
CA VAL A 150 -9.25 34.09 11.65
C VAL A 150 -9.73 34.53 10.27
N SER A 151 -8.83 35.11 9.47
CA SER A 151 -9.19 35.60 8.13
C SER A 151 -9.41 34.43 7.17
N ILE A 152 -10.68 34.09 6.93
CA ILE A 152 -11.09 33.06 5.97
C ILE A 152 -10.75 33.56 4.56
N ALA A 153 -9.66 33.04 3.99
CA ALA A 153 -9.29 33.29 2.60
C ALA A 153 -10.38 32.75 1.67
N LYS A 154 -10.81 33.56 0.69
CA LYS A 154 -11.81 33.14 -0.29
C LYS A 154 -11.22 32.09 -1.24
N PRO A 155 -11.94 30.99 -1.54
CA PRO A 155 -11.46 30.00 -2.49
C PRO A 155 -11.24 30.63 -3.87
N ASN A 156 -10.14 30.25 -4.51
CA ASN A 156 -9.75 30.82 -5.80
C ASN A 156 -10.72 30.34 -6.89
N LYS A 157 -11.23 31.26 -7.73
CA LYS A 157 -12.16 30.88 -8.81
C LYS A 157 -11.42 30.10 -9.89
N THR A 158 -11.91 28.90 -10.20
CA THR A 158 -11.44 28.13 -11.36
C THR A 158 -11.69 28.91 -12.66
N PRO A 159 -10.75 28.91 -13.62
CA PRO A 159 -10.93 29.62 -14.88
C PRO A 159 -12.01 28.94 -15.74
N ALA A 160 -13.03 29.71 -16.12
CA ALA A 160 -14.06 29.24 -17.04
C ALA A 160 -13.48 29.11 -18.47
N GLY A 161 -13.58 27.92 -19.06
CA GLY A 161 -13.18 27.67 -20.45
C GLY A 161 -12.34 26.41 -20.70
N LEU A 162 -11.92 25.68 -19.65
CA LEU A 162 -11.27 24.38 -19.83
C LEU A 162 -12.30 23.33 -20.28
N SER A 163 -12.18 22.89 -21.53
CA SER A 163 -12.92 21.73 -22.06
C SER A 163 -12.66 20.51 -21.19
N ARG A 164 -13.73 19.91 -20.64
CA ARG A 164 -13.66 18.62 -19.94
C ARG A 164 -13.08 17.60 -20.93
N LEU A 165 -11.94 16.99 -20.58
CA LEU A 165 -11.37 15.93 -21.40
C LEU A 165 -12.40 14.81 -21.58
N PRO A 166 -12.50 14.20 -22.77
CA PRO A 166 -13.41 13.08 -22.98
C PRO A 166 -13.02 11.94 -22.03
N PHE A 167 -14.01 11.34 -21.40
CA PHE A 167 -13.78 10.13 -20.61
C PHE A 167 -13.28 9.02 -21.54
N PRO A 168 -12.29 8.21 -21.12
CA PRO A 168 -11.94 7.00 -21.86
C PRO A 168 -13.15 6.07 -21.88
N VAL A 169 -13.65 5.77 -23.07
CA VAL A 169 -14.60 4.67 -23.26
C VAL A 169 -13.78 3.39 -23.29
N PHE A 170 -13.73 2.70 -22.16
CA PHE A 170 -13.33 1.30 -22.14
C PHE A 170 -14.51 0.48 -22.64
N ASP A 171 -14.26 -0.40 -23.62
CA ASP A 171 -15.27 -1.30 -24.16
C ASP A 171 -15.27 -2.58 -23.31
N ASP A 172 -16.42 -2.98 -22.75
CA ASP A 172 -16.53 -4.08 -21.78
C ASP A 172 -16.19 -5.47 -22.39
N HIS A 173 -15.90 -5.52 -23.69
CA HIS A 173 -15.55 -6.72 -24.43
C HIS A 173 -14.08 -7.21 -24.29
N GLU A 174 -13.17 -6.44 -23.69
CA GLU A 174 -11.76 -6.88 -23.50
C GLU A 174 -11.53 -7.77 -22.25
N LEU A 175 -12.60 -8.26 -21.60
CA LEU A 175 -12.51 -9.07 -20.38
C LEU A 175 -12.34 -10.59 -20.59
N GLU A 176 -12.51 -11.11 -21.81
CA GLU A 176 -12.44 -12.56 -22.09
C GLU A 176 -11.09 -13.03 -22.72
N ASP A 177 -10.26 -12.13 -23.25
CA ASP A 177 -9.03 -12.48 -24.02
C ASP A 177 -7.85 -12.96 -23.14
N TYR A 178 -7.94 -12.88 -21.82
CA TYR A 178 -6.82 -13.12 -20.90
C TYR A 178 -6.58 -14.58 -20.48
N ASP A 179 -7.51 -15.50 -20.77
CA ASP A 179 -7.28 -16.95 -20.56
C ASP A 179 -6.43 -17.60 -21.70
N GLU A 180 -6.24 -16.94 -22.84
CA GLU A 180 -5.32 -17.43 -23.88
C GLU A 180 -3.86 -16.97 -23.64
N PRO A 181 -2.89 -17.91 -23.47
CA PRO A 181 -1.49 -17.55 -23.35
C PRO A 181 -0.93 -16.95 -24.65
N ALA A 182 -0.05 -15.95 -24.50
CA ALA A 182 0.39 -15.03 -25.57
C ALA A 182 1.01 -15.66 -26.84
N TYR A 183 1.28 -16.97 -26.87
CA TYR A 183 1.72 -17.68 -28.07
C TYR A 183 0.58 -18.04 -29.04
N LEU A 184 -0.69 -18.00 -28.61
CA LEU A 184 -1.86 -18.27 -29.46
C LEU A 184 -2.32 -17.03 -30.24
N ARG A 185 -2.41 -15.87 -29.57
CA ARG A 185 -2.89 -14.59 -30.13
C ARG A 185 -2.21 -14.15 -31.44
N LYS A 186 -1.01 -14.66 -31.77
CA LYS A 186 -0.26 -14.36 -33.01
C LYS A 186 -0.63 -15.21 -34.24
N LYS A 187 -1.72 -16.00 -34.21
CA LYS A 187 -2.19 -16.78 -35.38
C LYS A 187 -3.47 -16.24 -36.04
N ALA A 188 -4.03 -15.14 -35.54
CA ALA A 188 -5.29 -14.55 -36.02
C ALA A 188 -5.13 -13.09 -36.51
N ASN A 189 -4.11 -12.82 -37.32
CA ASN A 189 -3.96 -11.65 -38.20
C ASN A 189 -3.00 -11.99 -39.35
#